data_AF-A0A959FG58-F1
#
_entry.id   AF-A0A959FG58-F1
#
_cell.length_a   1.000
_cell.length_b   1.000
_cell.length_c   1.000
_cell.angle_alpha   90.00
_cell.angle_beta   90.00
_cell.angle_gamma   90.00
#
_symmetry.space_group_name_H-M   'P 1'
#
loop_
_entity.id
_entity.type
_entity.pdbx_description
1 polymer ?
#
loop_
_entity_poly.entity_id
_entity_poly.type
_entity_poly.pdbx_seq_one_letter_code
_entity_poly.pdbx_strand_id
1 'polypeptide(L)' 'YLILWLLNDYLASVLSLILAVISFAILLVSLGVELVERSGVPAWYYHYMLATIFAPVLSGLVYFFISGELNWVVNPFY' A
#
# COMPACT_ATOMS: atom_id res chain seq x y z
N TYR A 1 -3.18 -4.77 -8.05
CA TYR A 1 -2.20 -5.34 -7.11
C TYR A 1 -2.09 -6.85 -7.20
N LEU A 2 -3.15 -7.65 -6.94
CA LEU A 2 -3.05 -9.13 -6.90
C LEU A 2 -2.44 -9.81 -8.13
N ILE A 3 -2.83 -9.39 -9.35
CA ILE A 3 -2.23 -9.92 -10.59
C ILE A 3 -0.71 -9.68 -10.62
N LEU A 4 -0.27 -8.53 -10.11
CA LEU A 4 1.13 -8.16 -10.08
C LEU A 4 1.91 -9.00 -9.07
N TRP A 5 1.30 -9.32 -7.92
CA TRP A 5 1.85 -10.26 -6.93
C TRP A 5 2.03 -11.67 -7.49
N LEU A 6 1.10 -12.15 -8.32
CA LEU A 6 1.20 -13.47 -8.96
C LEU A 6 2.24 -13.53 -10.08
N LEU A 7 2.50 -12.40 -10.77
CA LEU A 7 3.48 -12.33 -11.86
C LEU A 7 4.91 -12.16 -11.35
N ASN A 8 5.12 -11.26 -10.38
CA ASN A 8 6.43 -10.97 -9.82
C ASN A 8 6.25 -10.37 -8.43
N ASP A 9 6.48 -11.18 -7.40
CA ASP A 9 6.29 -10.84 -5.99
C ASP A 9 7.31 -9.81 -5.48
N TYR A 10 8.53 -9.80 -6.03
CA TYR A 10 9.53 -8.77 -5.75
C TYR A 10 9.07 -7.38 -6.24
N LEU A 11 8.73 -7.24 -7.52
CA LEU A 11 8.23 -5.98 -8.05
C LEU A 11 6.92 -5.57 -7.36
N ALA A 12 6.05 -6.53 -7.06
CA ALA A 12 4.80 -6.27 -6.35
C ALA A 12 5.03 -5.70 -4.96
N SER A 13 5.93 -6.30 -4.18
CA SER A 13 6.24 -5.86 -2.83
C SER A 13 6.91 -4.47 -2.83
N VAL A 14 7.88 -4.23 -3.70
CA VAL A 14 8.55 -2.92 -3.83
C VAL A 14 7.58 -1.82 -4.26
N LEU A 15 6.77 -2.04 -5.29
CA LEU A 15 5.78 -1.05 -5.74
C LEU A 15 4.71 -0.80 -4.68
N SER A 16 4.24 -1.87 -4.02
CA SER A 16 3.28 -1.78 -2.92
C SER A 16 3.83 -0.92 -1.77
N LEU A 17 5.10 -1.12 -1.41
CA LEU A 17 5.78 -0.33 -0.37
C LEU A 17 5.87 1.14 -0.75
N ILE A 18 6.37 1.45 -1.95
CA ILE A 18 6.52 2.83 -2.44
C ILE A 18 5.17 3.55 -2.43
N LEU A 19 4.13 2.94 -2.99
CA LEU A 19 2.81 3.55 -3.08
C LEU A 19 2.15 3.72 -1.71
N ALA A 20 2.32 2.75 -0.80
CA ALA A 20 1.84 2.87 0.57
C ALA A 20 2.54 4.03 1.32
N VAL A 21 3.87 4.14 1.20
CA VAL A 21 4.65 5.21 1.87
C VAL A 21 4.29 6.58 1.33
N ILE A 22 4.20 6.74 0.00
CA ILE A 22 3.80 8.02 -0.62
C ILE A 22 2.38 8.40 -0.19
N SER A 23 1.43 7.45 -0.25
CA SER A 23 0.05 7.71 0.17
C SER A 23 -0.03 8.06 1.65
N PHE A 24 0.73 7.37 2.51
CA PHE A 24 0.79 7.66 3.93
C PHE A 24 1.38 9.06 4.22
N ALA A 25 2.44 9.45 3.52
CA ALA A 25 3.03 10.78 3.64
C ALA A 25 2.02 11.87 3.25
N ILE A 26 1.30 11.69 2.15
CA ILE A 26 0.25 12.63 1.73
C ILE A 26 -0.86 12.69 2.78
N LEU A 27 -1.21 11.55 3.41
CA LEU A 27 -2.28 11.47 4.40
C LEU A 27 -1.89 12.25 5.66
N LEU A 28 -0.64 12.10 6.11
CA LEU A 28 -0.09 12.85 7.23
C LEU A 28 -0.08 14.35 6.97
N VAL A 29 0.35 14.77 5.77
CA VAL A 29 0.34 16.19 5.40
C VAL A 29 -1.09 16.72 5.35
N SER A 30 -2.02 15.99 4.73
CA SER A 30 -3.43 16.39 4.65
C SER A 30 -4.07 16.52 6.03
N LEU A 31 -3.84 15.56 6.93
CA LEU A 31 -4.32 15.62 8.31
C LEU A 31 -3.67 16.77 9.08
N GLY A 32 -2.38 17.02 8.88
CA GLY A 32 -1.67 18.12 9.50
C GLY A 32 -2.23 19.48 9.09
N VAL A 33 -2.52 19.67 7.80
CA VAL A 33 -3.14 20.89 7.28
C VAL A 33 -4.55 21.05 7.84
N GLU A 34 -5.38 20.00 7.81
CA GLU A 34 -6.75 20.02 8.33
C GLU A 34 -6.82 20.36 9.83
N LEU A 35 -5.80 19.96 10.60
CA LEU A 35 -5.70 20.27 12.04
C LEU A 35 -5.39 21.76 12.29
N VAL A 36 -4.58 22.38 11.44
CA VAL A 36 -4.18 23.80 11.57
C VAL A 36 -5.28 24.72 11.06
N GLU A 37 -5.82 24.42 9.88
CA GLU A 37 -6.86 25.20 9.24
C GLU A 37 -7.85 24.25 8.58
N ARG A 38 -9.14 24.44 8.83
CA ARG A 38 -10.18 23.56 8.30
C ARG A 38 -10.21 23.70 6.78
N SER A 39 -9.53 22.79 6.08
CA SER A 39 -9.23 22.90 4.65
C SER A 39 -10.45 22.61 3.77
N GLY A 40 -11.55 22.13 4.38
CA GLY A 40 -12.77 21.76 3.68
C GLY A 40 -12.61 20.45 2.91
N VAL A 41 -11.54 19.69 3.14
CA VAL A 41 -11.34 18.38 2.52
C VAL A 41 -12.42 17.43 3.03
N PRO A 42 -13.27 16.89 2.13
CA PRO A 42 -14.39 16.07 2.53
C PRO A 42 -13.92 14.71 3.07
N ALA A 43 -14.60 14.19 4.10
CA ALA A 43 -14.18 12.99 4.83
C ALA A 43 -13.97 11.74 3.97
N TRP A 44 -14.63 11.63 2.81
CA TRP A 44 -14.45 10.52 1.88
C TRP A 44 -13.01 10.44 1.35
N TYR A 45 -12.33 11.58 1.13
CA TYR A 45 -10.95 11.61 0.66
C TYR A 45 -10.01 10.79 1.56
N TYR A 46 -10.12 10.98 2.88
CA TYR A 46 -9.34 10.23 3.86
C TYR A 46 -9.62 8.72 3.82
N HIS A 47 -10.88 8.32 3.55
CA HIS A 47 -11.24 6.91 3.39
C HIS A 47 -10.63 6.29 2.13
N TYR A 48 -10.62 7.00 1.01
CA TYR A 48 -9.95 6.51 -0.21
C TYR A 48 -8.44 6.42 -0.03
N MET A 49 -7.82 7.40 0.64
CA MET A 49 -6.39 7.33 0.95
C MET A 49 -6.04 6.13 1.83
N LEU A 50 -6.84 5.86 2.87
CA LEU A 50 -6.68 4.67 3.68
C LEU A 50 -6.87 3.40 2.83
N ALA A 51 -7.88 3.35 1.97
CA ALA A 51 -8.09 2.21 1.08
C ALA A 51 -6.88 1.96 0.16
N THR A 52 -6.22 3.01 -0.35
CA THR A 52 -5.00 2.88 -1.15
C THR A 52 -3.78 2.41 -0.37
N ILE A 53 -3.72 2.66 0.94
CA ILE A 53 -2.68 2.12 1.83
C ILE A 53 -2.97 0.65 2.16
N PHE A 54 -4.22 0.30 2.44
CA PHE A 54 -4.62 -1.06 2.81
C PHE A 54 -4.69 -2.02 1.62
N ALA A 55 -5.00 -1.55 0.42
CA ALA A 55 -5.07 -2.39 -0.78
C ALA A 55 -3.78 -3.19 -1.07
N PRO A 56 -2.58 -2.58 -1.07
CA PRO A 56 -1.33 -3.32 -1.24
C PRO A 56 -1.08 -4.32 -0.09
N VAL A 57 -1.36 -3.91 1.16
CA VAL A 57 -1.21 -4.78 2.34
C VAL A 57 -2.10 -6.02 2.24
N LEU A 58 -3.39 -5.83 1.92
CA LEU A 58 -4.34 -6.92 1.72
C LEU A 58 -3.89 -7.84 0.57
N SER A 59 -3.42 -7.27 -0.54
CA SER A 59 -2.95 -8.08 -1.67
C SER A 59 -1.72 -8.93 -1.32
N GLY A 60 -0.80 -8.40 -0.51
CA GLY A 60 0.37 -9.16 -0.03
C GLY A 60 -0.01 -10.25 0.96
N LEU A 61 -0.96 -9.97 1.86
CA LEU A 61 -1.49 -10.99 2.78
C LEU A 61 -2.16 -12.13 2.00
N VAL A 62 -3.03 -11.81 1.03
CA VAL A 62 -3.69 -12.82 0.18
C VAL A 62 -2.65 -13.63 -0.59
N TYR A 63 -1.63 -12.98 -1.17
CA TYR A 63 -0.55 -13.69 -1.86
C TYR A 63 0.21 -14.64 -0.92
N PHE A 64 0.54 -14.19 0.29
CA PHE A 64 1.22 -15.01 1.29
C PHE A 64 0.38 -16.23 1.72
N PHE A 65 -0.94 -16.05 1.90
CA PHE A 65 -1.84 -17.17 2.20
C PHE A 65 -1.94 -18.20 1.07
N ILE A 66 -1.81 -17.77 -0.19
CA ILE A 66 -1.87 -18.66 -1.35
C ILE A 66 -0.53 -19.36 -1.59
N SER A 67 0.57 -18.61 -1.52
CA SER A 67 1.89 -19.07 -1.93
C SER A 67 2.67 -19.73 -0.78
N GLY A 68 2.29 -19.47 0.48
CA GLY A 68 2.95 -19.99 1.68
C GLY A 68 4.28 -19.30 2.03
N GLU A 69 4.93 -18.69 1.03
CA GLU A 69 6.22 -18.04 1.14
C GLU A 69 6.34 -16.85 0.17
N LEU A 70 7.27 -15.94 0.47
CA LEU A 70 7.69 -14.88 -0.44
C LEU A 70 8.87 -15.40 -1.24
N ASN A 71 8.68 -15.65 -2.54
CA ASN A 71 9.71 -16.26 -3.39
C ASN A 71 11.01 -15.46 -3.36
N TRP A 72 10.93 -14.13 -3.42
CA TRP A 72 12.14 -13.28 -3.38
C TRP A 72 12.88 -13.29 -2.02
N VAL A 73 12.22 -13.68 -0.93
CA VAL A 73 12.86 -13.80 0.40
C VAL A 73 13.59 -15.14 0.52
N VAL A 74 12.99 -16.19 -0.03
CA VAL A 74 13.53 -17.56 0.03
C VAL A 74 14.59 -17.78 -1.05
N ASN A 75 14.37 -17.23 -2.25
CA ASN A 75 15.25 -17.28 -3.41
C ASN A 75 15.59 -15.85 -3.88
N PRO A 76 16.51 -15.13 -3.20
CA PRO A 76 16.86 -13.76 -3.56
C PRO A 76 17.56 -13.60 -4.92
N PHE A 77 17.90 -14.70 -5.60
CA PHE A 77 18.59 -14.71 -6.88
C PHE A 77 17.81 -15.39 -8.03
N TYR A 78 16.59 -15.89 -7.78
CA TYR A 78 15.78 -16.64 -8.75
C TYR A 78 14.28 -16.38 -8.61
#